data_AF-A0A6G1KAB8-F1
#
_entry.id   AF-A0A6G1KAB8-F1
#
_cell.length_a   1.000
_cell.length_b   1.000
_cell.length_c   1.000
_cell.angle_alpha   90.00
_cell.angle_beta   90.00
_cell.angle_gamma   90.00
#
_symmetry.space_group_name_H-M   'P 1'
#
loop_
_entity.id
_entity.type
_entity.pdbx_description
1 polymer ?
#
loop_
_entity_poly.entity_id
_entity_poly.type
_entity_poly.pdbx_seq_one_letter_code
_entity_poly.pdbx_strand_id
1 'polypeptide(L)'
;MPSPQTRPLSEHFFHILGAFQWLVALPFMFRFGTGAWSDLFGAWRGFYYFIVDFMTTLMASGIFFTALLQRGAVDTKLRTLVFEAIKTTLATGMWIWLIADSASSPSTAERISRAAAATVLLV
;
A
#
# COMPACT_ATOMS: atom_id res chain seq x y z
N MET A 1 -36.03 -24.48 3.37
CA MET A 1 -35.23 -23.48 4.11
C MET A 1 -33.89 -23.38 3.41
N PRO A 2 -33.47 -22.22 2.86
CA PRO A 2 -32.15 -22.10 2.29
C PRO A 2 -31.12 -22.28 3.41
N SER A 3 -30.19 -23.21 3.23
CA SER A 3 -29.10 -23.45 4.18
C SER A 3 -28.30 -22.15 4.37
N PRO A 4 -27.87 -21.82 5.60
CA PRO A 4 -26.97 -20.69 5.79
C PRO A 4 -25.69 -21.00 5.01
N GLN A 5 -25.40 -20.20 3.98
CA GLN A 5 -24.11 -20.21 3.30
C GLN A 5 -23.05 -19.74 4.30
N THR A 6 -22.53 -20.67 5.08
CA THR A 6 -21.32 -20.47 5.87
C THR A 6 -20.16 -20.35 4.91
N ARG A 7 -19.83 -19.10 4.54
CA ARG A 7 -18.63 -18.77 3.78
C ARG A 7 -17.41 -19.32 4.55
N PRO A 8 -16.52 -20.09 3.91
CA PRO A 8 -15.39 -20.70 4.63
C PRO A 8 -14.55 -19.60 5.31
N LEU A 9 -14.11 -19.86 6.54
CA LEU A 9 -13.41 -18.90 7.40
C LEU A 9 -12.21 -18.23 6.70
N SER A 10 -11.51 -18.99 5.86
CA SER A 10 -10.37 -18.51 5.06
C SER A 10 -10.78 -17.42 4.07
N GLU A 11 -11.92 -17.58 3.39
CA GLU A 11 -12.41 -16.60 2.40
C GLU A 11 -12.84 -15.30 3.07
N HIS A 12 -13.39 -15.37 4.29
CA HIS A 12 -13.71 -14.20 5.09
C HIS A 12 -12.44 -13.47 5.56
N PHE A 13 -11.42 -14.22 5.98
CA PHE A 13 -10.14 -13.66 6.42
C PHE A 13 -9.40 -12.91 5.29
N PHE A 14 -9.31 -13.48 4.09
CA PHE A 14 -8.68 -12.82 2.94
C PHE A 14 -9.40 -11.53 2.53
N HIS A 15 -10.74 -11.51 2.66
CA HIS A 15 -11.51 -10.31 2.38
C HIS A 15 -11.22 -9.17 3.37
N ILE A 16 -11.05 -9.50 4.65
CA ILE A 16 -10.68 -8.52 5.69
C ILE A 16 -9.26 -7.98 5.44
N LEU A 17 -8.29 -8.85 5.12
CA LEU A 17 -6.92 -8.43 4.79
C LEU A 17 -6.89 -7.50 3.58
N GLY A 18 -7.60 -7.85 2.51
CA GLY A 18 -7.69 -7.01 1.32
C GLY A 18 -8.34 -5.65 1.58
N ALA A 19 -9.34 -5.59 2.47
CA ALA A 19 -9.97 -4.34 2.90
C ALA A 19 -9.04 -3.49 3.78
N PHE A 20 -8.25 -4.12 4.65
CA PHE A 20 -7.26 -3.44 5.48
C PHE A 20 -6.15 -2.81 4.64
N GLN A 21 -5.61 -3.55 3.66
CA GLN A 21 -4.61 -3.02 2.72
C GLN A 21 -5.11 -1.80 1.95
N TRP A 22 -6.38 -1.78 1.55
CA TRP A 22 -7.00 -0.62 0.92
C TRP A 22 -7.12 0.58 1.88
N LEU A 23 -7.54 0.34 3.12
CA LEU A 23 -7.65 1.37 4.16
C LEU A 23 -6.30 1.99 4.52
N VAL A 24 -5.24 1.19 4.55
CA VAL A 24 -3.87 1.65 4.84
C VAL A 24 -3.24 2.32 3.62
N ALA A 25 -3.49 1.84 2.40
CA ALA A 25 -2.89 2.42 1.20
C ALA A 25 -3.32 3.88 0.95
N LEU A 26 -4.58 4.24 1.26
CA LEU A 26 -5.11 5.59 1.04
C LEU A 26 -4.35 6.69 1.82
N PRO A 27 -4.18 6.62 3.15
CA PRO A 27 -3.42 7.63 3.88
C PRO A 27 -1.94 7.68 3.48
N PHE A 28 -1.34 6.55 3.10
CA PHE A 28 0.02 6.52 2.56
C PHE A 28 0.11 7.29 1.24
N MET A 29 -0.81 7.02 0.31
CA MET A 29 -0.87 7.71 -0.98
C MET A 29 -0.95 9.23 -0.79
N PHE A 30 -1.79 9.71 0.13
CA PHE A 30 -1.90 11.15 0.41
C PHE A 30 -0.66 11.72 1.10
N ARG A 31 -0.14 11.06 2.14
CA ARG A 31 1.00 11.56 2.94
C ARG A 31 2.31 11.62 2.14
N PHE A 32 2.61 10.59 1.36
CA PHE A 32 3.80 10.56 0.51
C PHE A 32 3.56 11.32 -0.80
N GLY A 33 2.33 11.37 -1.30
CA GLY A 33 2.02 12.10 -2.53
C GLY A 33 2.16 13.61 -2.37
N THR A 34 1.69 14.13 -1.24
CA THR A 34 1.91 15.53 -0.86
C THR A 34 3.38 15.85 -0.63
N GLY A 35 4.14 14.91 -0.06
CA GLY A 35 5.60 15.01 0.08
C GLY A 35 6.30 15.13 -1.27
N ALA A 36 6.04 14.19 -2.18
CA ALA A 36 6.59 14.19 -3.54
C ALA A 36 6.19 15.44 -4.33
N TRP A 37 4.95 15.89 -4.21
CA TRP A 37 4.49 17.15 -4.83
C TRP A 37 5.26 18.35 -4.27
N SER A 38 5.40 18.43 -2.94
CA SER A 38 6.14 19.50 -2.29
C SER A 38 7.61 19.51 -2.69
N ASP A 39 8.24 18.34 -2.85
CA ASP A 39 9.65 18.23 -3.22
C ASP A 39 9.90 18.50 -4.72
N LEU A 40 8.91 18.24 -5.58
CA LEU A 40 8.98 18.53 -7.02
C LEU A 40 8.97 20.04 -7.30
N PHE A 41 8.13 20.79 -6.58
CA PHE A 41 7.95 22.23 -6.80
C PHE A 41 8.72 23.10 -5.81
N GLY A 42 8.91 22.62 -4.59
CA GLY A 42 9.72 23.22 -3.56
C GLY A 42 10.96 22.36 -3.34
N ALA A 43 12.09 22.74 -3.92
CA ALA A 43 13.36 22.01 -3.82
C ALA A 43 14.02 22.06 -2.41
N TRP A 44 13.24 21.94 -1.33
CA TRP A 44 13.68 22.08 0.05
C TRP A 44 14.45 20.86 0.57
N ARG A 45 14.07 19.66 0.16
CA ARG A 45 14.66 18.40 0.65
C ARG A 45 15.57 17.71 -0.37
N GLY A 46 15.42 18.04 -1.65
CA GLY A 46 16.24 17.51 -2.74
C GLY A 46 15.67 16.27 -3.43
N PHE A 47 16.26 15.91 -4.58
CA PHE A 47 15.73 14.89 -5.51
C PHE A 47 15.60 13.48 -4.90
N TYR A 48 16.42 13.15 -3.91
CA TYR A 48 16.34 11.86 -3.20
C TYR A 48 14.98 11.67 -2.51
N TYR A 49 14.50 12.67 -1.75
CA TYR A 49 13.23 12.57 -1.05
C TYR A 49 12.04 12.55 -2.01
N PHE A 50 12.14 13.30 -3.12
CA PHE A 50 11.18 13.23 -4.22
C PHE A 50 11.05 11.80 -4.76
N ILE A 51 12.15 11.12 -5.11
CA ILE A 51 12.09 9.76 -5.68
C ILE A 51 11.49 8.78 -4.69
N VAL A 52 11.89 8.85 -3.42
CA VAL A 52 11.37 7.93 -2.40
C VAL A 52 9.88 8.13 -2.19
N ASP A 53 9.44 9.36 -2.01
CA ASP A 53 8.03 9.69 -1.76
C ASP A 53 7.19 9.42 -3.01
N PHE A 54 7.73 9.64 -4.21
CA PHE A 54 7.08 9.34 -5.47
C PHE A 54 6.90 7.83 -5.69
N MET A 55 7.94 7.02 -5.48
CA MET A 55 7.85 5.55 -5.58
C MET A 55 6.87 4.97 -4.56
N THR A 56 6.91 5.48 -3.32
CA THR A 56 5.99 5.05 -2.25
C THR A 56 4.54 5.38 -2.61
N THR A 57 4.30 6.60 -3.10
CA THR A 57 2.98 7.02 -3.59
C THR A 57 2.50 6.16 -4.76
N LEU A 58 3.39 5.84 -5.71
CA LEU A 58 3.06 5.03 -6.88
C LEU A 58 2.63 3.61 -6.46
N MET A 59 3.37 2.97 -5.58
CA MET A 59 2.99 1.65 -5.03
C MET A 59 1.67 1.72 -4.25
N ALA A 60 1.46 2.76 -3.43
CA ALA A 60 0.22 2.94 -2.66
C ALA A 60 -0.99 3.17 -3.58
N SER A 61 -0.81 3.98 -4.62
CA SER A 61 -1.83 4.19 -5.65
C SER A 61 -2.15 2.91 -6.41
N GLY A 62 -1.16 2.04 -6.66
CA GLY A 62 -1.37 0.74 -7.29
C GLY A 62 -2.22 -0.21 -6.44
N ILE A 63 -1.98 -0.25 -5.13
CA ILE A 63 -2.81 -1.03 -4.18
C ILE A 63 -4.23 -0.47 -4.13
N PHE A 64 -4.38 0.85 -4.06
CA PHE A 64 -5.69 1.49 -4.05
C PHE A 64 -6.47 1.28 -5.35
N PHE A 65 -5.80 1.42 -6.50
CA PHE A 65 -6.38 1.24 -7.83
C PHE A 65 -6.84 -0.20 -8.06
N THR A 66 -6.03 -1.19 -7.68
CA THR A 66 -6.41 -2.61 -7.79
C THR A 66 -7.61 -2.96 -6.92
N ALA A 67 -7.71 -2.39 -5.72
CA ALA A 67 -8.90 -2.54 -4.87
C ALA A 67 -10.16 -1.87 -5.46
N LEU A 68 -10.02 -0.72 -6.13
CA LEU A 68 -11.13 -0.09 -6.87
C LEU A 68 -11.59 -0.97 -8.04
N LEU A 69 -10.66 -1.58 -8.78
CA LEU A 69 -10.99 -2.48 -9.88
C LEU A 69 -11.70 -3.75 -9.40
N GLN A 70 -11.34 -4.28 -8.22
CA GLN A 70 -12.04 -5.41 -7.61
C GLN A 70 -13.49 -5.06 -7.24
N ARG A 71 -13.78 -3.83 -6.80
CA ARG A 71 -15.15 -3.41 -6.43
C ARG A 71 -16.13 -3.33 -7.61
N GLY A 72 -15.63 -3.07 -8.82
CA GLY A 72 -16.46 -2.88 -10.02
C GLY A 72 -16.58 -4.11 -10.92
N ALA A 73 -15.92 -5.23 -10.59
CA ALA A 73 -15.81 -6.39 -11.46
C ALA A 73 -16.74 -7.54 -11.05
N VAL A 74 -17.29 -8.26 -12.02
CA VAL A 74 -17.94 -9.56 -11.80
C VAL A 74 -16.84 -10.55 -11.39
N ASP A 75 -16.90 -11.01 -10.14
CA ASP A 75 -15.85 -11.78 -9.48
C ASP A 75 -15.72 -13.19 -10.10
N THR A 76 -14.64 -13.41 -10.84
CA THR A 76 -14.20 -14.75 -11.24
C THR A 76 -13.02 -15.13 -10.34
N LYS A 77 -13.03 -16.34 -9.77
CA LYS A 77 -12.01 -16.80 -8.79
C LYS A 77 -10.55 -16.51 -9.22
N LEU A 78 -10.23 -16.73 -10.49
CA LEU A 78 -8.90 -16.46 -11.04
C LEU A 78 -8.54 -14.96 -10.99
N ARG A 79 -9.49 -14.10 -11.32
CA ARG A 79 -9.29 -12.64 -11.34
C ARG A 79 -9.14 -12.08 -9.93
N THR A 80 -9.94 -12.58 -8.98
CA THR A 80 -9.80 -12.24 -7.56
C THR A 80 -8.41 -12.64 -7.07
N LEU A 81 -7.94 -13.86 -7.38
CA LEU A 81 -6.62 -14.34 -7.01
C LEU A 81 -5.49 -13.46 -7.59
N VAL A 82 -5.57 -13.09 -8.87
CA VAL A 82 -4.59 -12.20 -9.52
C VAL A 82 -4.55 -10.84 -8.85
N PHE A 83 -5.70 -10.24 -8.54
CA PHE A 83 -5.72 -8.95 -7.86
C PHE A 83 -5.18 -9.01 -6.42
N GLU A 84 -5.48 -10.07 -5.67
CA GLU A 84 -4.87 -10.28 -4.35
C GLU A 84 -3.35 -10.48 -4.46
N ALA A 85 -2.88 -11.23 -5.46
CA ALA A 85 -1.45 -11.41 -5.73
C ALA A 85 -0.74 -10.09 -6.06
N ILE A 86 -1.36 -9.22 -6.87
CA ILE A 86 -0.81 -7.90 -7.20
C ILE A 86 -0.74 -7.01 -5.94
N LYS A 87 -1.83 -6.93 -5.17
CA LYS A 87 -1.87 -6.13 -3.94
C LYS A 87 -0.80 -6.58 -2.94
N THR A 88 -0.71 -7.88 -2.69
CA THR A 88 0.28 -8.45 -1.78
C THR A 88 1.72 -8.24 -2.26
N THR A 89 1.98 -8.35 -3.56
CA THR A 89 3.30 -8.06 -4.14
C THR A 89 3.66 -6.58 -3.98
N LEU A 90 2.72 -5.67 -4.25
CA LEU A 90 2.93 -4.24 -4.08
C LEU A 90 3.12 -3.85 -2.61
N ALA A 91 2.33 -4.43 -1.70
CA ALA A 91 2.46 -4.18 -0.27
C ALA A 91 3.80 -4.69 0.27
N THR A 92 4.22 -5.89 -0.14
CA THR A 92 5.53 -6.46 0.22
C THR A 92 6.67 -5.64 -0.36
N GLY A 93 6.56 -5.23 -1.63
CA GLY A 93 7.54 -4.35 -2.28
C GLY A 93 7.66 -3.01 -1.55
N MET A 94 6.54 -2.39 -1.19
CA MET A 94 6.51 -1.15 -0.41
C MET A 94 7.12 -1.33 0.97
N TRP A 95 6.85 -2.45 1.63
CA TRP A 95 7.44 -2.79 2.93
C TRP A 95 8.97 -2.88 2.85
N ILE A 96 9.50 -3.66 1.89
CA ILE A 96 10.95 -3.79 1.66
C ILE A 96 11.55 -2.43 1.33
N TRP A 97 10.89 -1.66 0.46
CA TRP A 97 11.32 -0.33 0.04
C TRP A 97 11.47 0.61 1.24
N LEU A 98 10.45 0.71 2.09
CA LEU A 98 10.45 1.59 3.26
C LEU A 98 11.49 1.17 4.32
N ILE A 99 11.75 -0.13 4.47
CA ILE A 99 12.81 -0.61 5.37
C ILE A 99 14.18 -0.21 4.83
N ALA A 100 14.46 -0.51 3.55
CA ALA A 100 15.74 -0.18 2.92
C ALA A 100 16.01 1.32 2.95
N ASP A 101 14.96 2.10 2.72
CA ASP A 101 15.01 3.55 2.79
C ASP A 101 15.18 4.08 4.22
N SER A 102 14.52 3.49 5.22
CA SER A 102 14.73 3.85 6.64
C SER A 102 16.16 3.55 7.14
N ALA A 103 16.86 2.60 6.52
CA ALA A 103 18.25 2.28 6.82
C ALA A 103 19.23 3.26 6.16
N SER A 104 18.86 3.83 4.99
CA SER A 104 19.73 4.69 4.18
C SER A 104 19.42 6.19 4.28
N SER A 105 18.29 6.57 4.91
CA SER A 105 17.87 7.96 4.99
C SER A 105 18.84 8.82 5.83
N PRO A 106 19.28 9.99 5.33
CA PRO A 106 20.21 10.87 6.05
C PRO A 106 19.65 11.49 7.33
N SER A 107 18.32 11.62 7.43
CA SER A 107 17.66 12.37 8.50
C SER A 107 16.96 11.45 9.50
N THR A 108 17.29 11.58 10.79
CA THR A 108 16.74 10.76 11.89
C THR A 108 15.21 10.83 11.98
N ALA A 109 14.61 12.01 11.76
CA ALA A 109 13.15 12.17 11.80
C ALA A 109 12.44 11.36 10.70
N GLU A 110 12.97 11.39 9.47
CA GLU A 110 12.39 10.63 8.35
C GLU A 110 12.61 9.14 8.54
N ARG A 111 13.78 8.70 9.05
CA ARG A 111 14.03 7.29 9.40
C ARG A 111 12.96 6.71 10.32
N ILE A 112 12.61 7.43 11.38
CA ILE A 112 11.58 7.01 12.34
C ILE A 112 10.20 6.95 11.68
N SER A 113 9.86 7.97 10.87
CA SER A 113 8.56 8.01 10.18
C SER A 113 8.40 6.86 9.18
N ARG A 114 9.47 6.52 8.44
CA ARG A 114 9.50 5.48 7.40
C ARG A 114 9.52 4.08 8.02
N ALA A 115 10.23 3.89 9.14
CA ALA A 115 10.17 2.66 9.92
C ALA A 115 8.77 2.42 10.54
N ALA A 116 8.13 3.47 11.06
CA ALA A 116 6.76 3.39 11.54
C ALA A 116 5.78 3.02 10.41
N ALA A 117 5.93 3.64 9.25
CA ALA A 117 5.17 3.35 8.05
C ALA A 117 5.35 1.89 7.58
N ALA A 118 6.58 1.38 7.56
CA ALA A 118 6.85 -0.03 7.26
C ALA A 118 6.19 -0.99 8.29
N THR A 119 6.19 -0.62 9.56
CA THR A 119 5.60 -1.46 10.63
C THR A 119 4.08 -1.61 10.47
N VAL A 120 3.40 -0.57 9.98
CA VAL A 120 1.94 -0.60 9.74
C VAL A 120 1.57 -1.52 8.57
N LEU A 121 2.48 -1.77 7.62
CA LEU A 121 2.26 -2.66 6.47
C LEU A 121 2.44 -4.16 6.78
N LEU A 122 2.88 -4.52 7.99
CA LEU A 122 3.05 -5.91 8.46
C LEU A 122 1.76 -6.54 9.00
N VAL A 123 0.69 -5.74 9.15
CA VAL A 123 -0.64 -6.16 9.64
C VAL A 123 -1.56 -6.45 8.47
#